data_AF-Q0AQY4-F1
#
_entry.id   AF-Q0AQY4-F1
#
_cell.length_a   1.000
_cell.length_b   1.000
_cell.length_c   1.000
_cell.angle_alpha   90.00
_cell.angle_beta   90.00
_cell.angle_gamma   90.00
#
_symmetry.space_group_name_H-M   'P 1'
#
loop_
_entity.id
_entity.type
_entity.pdbx_description
1 polymer ?
#
loop_
_entity_poly.entity_id
_entity_poly.type
_entity_poly.pdbx_seq_one_letter_code
_entity_poly.pdbx_strand_id
1 'polypeptide(L)'
;MEFEFEPENRLCIYRISGQVTTDLLMATFARARAHEGWSDHYDFMTILTRASLSAMPGPAMTELQTRMAKADPVKSGPRRRAAIVCNDELSHAMLAFWEATAGQRLTTEERVFETERDARAWLAEAP
;
A
#
# COMPACT_ATOMS: atom_id res chain seq x y z
N MET A 1 10.58 7.09 -5.57
CA MET A 1 9.31 6.36 -5.36
C MET A 1 8.89 5.87 -6.71
N GLU A 2 8.85 4.55 -6.88
CA GLU A 2 8.66 3.88 -8.16
C GLU A 2 7.57 2.83 -8.01
N PHE A 3 6.99 2.43 -9.14
CA PHE A 3 6.05 1.33 -9.19
C PHE A 3 6.37 0.43 -10.38
N GLU A 4 6.02 -0.84 -10.25
CA GLU A 4 6.07 -1.83 -11.32
C GLU A 4 4.85 -2.75 -11.22
N PHE A 5 4.60 -3.50 -12.29
CA PHE A 5 3.53 -4.47 -12.35
C PHE A 5 4.12 -5.87 -12.58
N GLU A 6 3.58 -6.86 -11.89
CA GLU A 6 3.83 -8.29 -12.14
C GLU A 6 2.50 -8.92 -12.56
N PRO A 7 2.13 -8.90 -13.85
CA PRO A 7 0.83 -9.37 -14.32
C PRO A 7 0.56 -10.84 -13.97
N GLU A 8 1.59 -11.69 -14.02
CA GLU A 8 1.51 -13.12 -13.74
C GLU A 8 1.10 -13.40 -12.29
N ASN A 9 1.53 -12.54 -11.36
CA ASN A 9 1.18 -12.59 -9.95
C ASN A 9 -0.01 -11.69 -9.60
N ARG A 10 -0.54 -10.95 -10.59
CA ARG A 10 -1.55 -9.90 -10.42
C ARG A 10 -1.17 -8.89 -9.34
N LEU A 11 0.07 -8.39 -9.38
CA LEU A 11 0.58 -7.44 -8.40
C LEU A 11 0.94 -6.09 -9.00
N CYS A 12 0.61 -5.03 -8.26
CA CYS A 12 1.25 -3.73 -8.38
C CYS A 12 2.19 -3.53 -7.19
N ILE A 13 3.47 -3.31 -7.46
CA ILE A 13 4.50 -3.17 -6.44
C ILE A 13 4.95 -1.71 -6.39
N TYR A 14 4.88 -1.09 -5.22
CA TYR A 14 5.42 0.23 -4.94
C TYR A 14 6.73 0.10 -4.18
N ARG A 15 7.81 0.72 -4.66
CA ARG A 15 9.07 0.85 -3.93
C ARG A 15 9.27 2.28 -3.46
N ILE A 16 9.35 2.42 -2.14
CA ILE A 16 9.31 3.71 -1.45
C ILE A 16 10.59 3.87 -0.63
N SER A 17 11.23 5.02 -0.79
CA SER A 17 12.48 5.34 -0.11
C SER A 17 12.55 6.84 0.19
N GLY A 18 13.29 7.21 1.23
CA GLY A 18 13.43 8.60 1.67
C GLY A 18 12.24 9.10 2.48
N GLN A 19 12.04 10.42 2.51
CA GLN A 19 10.95 11.01 3.27
C GLN A 19 9.60 10.77 2.58
N VAL A 20 8.65 10.24 3.34
CA VAL A 20 7.30 9.93 2.85
C VAL A 20 6.33 11.02 3.30
N THR A 21 5.48 11.48 2.37
CA THR A 21 4.38 12.41 2.66
C THR A 21 3.11 11.95 1.95
N THR A 22 1.95 12.40 2.45
CA THR A 22 0.64 12.11 1.87
C THR A 22 0.60 12.46 0.37
N ASP A 23 1.09 13.64 -0.01
CA ASP A 23 1.04 14.09 -1.39
C ASP A 23 1.93 13.27 -2.33
N LEU A 24 3.14 12.90 -1.88
CA LEU A 24 4.04 12.07 -2.68
C LEU A 24 3.45 10.67 -2.92
N LEU A 25 2.82 10.09 -1.91
CA LEU A 25 2.13 8.80 -2.03
C LEU A 25 0.93 8.89 -2.98
N MET A 26 0.06 9.89 -2.79
CA MET A 26 -1.10 10.07 -3.65
C MET A 26 -0.73 10.34 -5.11
N ALA A 27 0.33 11.13 -5.35
CA ALA A 27 0.85 11.34 -6.70
C ALA A 27 1.38 10.05 -7.33
N THR A 28 2.06 9.21 -6.53
CA THR A 28 2.58 7.92 -7.00
C THR A 28 1.45 6.94 -7.34
N PHE A 29 0.43 6.83 -6.49
CA PHE A 29 -0.75 5.99 -6.75
C PHE A 29 -1.53 6.44 -7.98
N ALA A 30 -1.70 7.76 -8.16
CA ALA A 30 -2.34 8.31 -9.35
C ALA A 30 -1.55 7.98 -10.62
N ARG A 31 -0.22 8.08 -10.58
CA ARG A 31 0.65 7.71 -11.72
C ARG A 31 0.58 6.23 -12.06
N ALA A 32 0.60 5.34 -11.06
CA ALA A 32 0.47 3.90 -11.29
C ALA A 32 -0.87 3.57 -11.93
N ARG A 33 -1.95 4.20 -11.46
CA ARG A 33 -3.30 3.97 -11.98
C ARG A 33 -3.53 4.49 -13.40
N ALA A 34 -2.81 5.54 -13.79
CA ALA A 34 -2.85 6.07 -15.16
C ALA A 34 -1.94 5.31 -16.14
N HIS A 35 -1.13 4.37 -15.64
CA HIS A 35 -0.20 3.61 -16.48
C HIS A 35 -0.92 2.52 -17.28
N GLU A 36 -0.47 2.25 -18.50
CA GLU A 36 -1.09 1.26 -19.41
C GLU A 36 -1.11 -0.17 -18.85
N GLY A 37 -0.12 -0.51 -18.03
CA GLY A 37 0.00 -1.82 -17.37
C GLY A 37 -0.91 -2.01 -16.14
N TRP A 38 -1.72 -1.01 -15.77
CA TRP A 38 -2.62 -1.09 -14.63
C TRP A 38 -3.74 -2.13 -14.83
N SER A 39 -4.14 -2.78 -13.74
CA SER A 39 -5.35 -3.61 -13.68
C SER A 39 -6.08 -3.44 -12.36
N ASP A 40 -7.41 -3.39 -12.41
CA ASP A 40 -8.25 -3.35 -11.21
C ASP A 40 -8.29 -4.69 -10.46
N HIS A 41 -7.72 -5.74 -11.06
CA HIS A 41 -7.58 -7.06 -10.47
C HIS A 41 -6.28 -7.27 -9.70
N TYR A 42 -5.44 -6.23 -9.61
CA TYR A 42 -4.19 -6.32 -8.87
C TYR A 42 -4.38 -6.20 -7.36
N ASP A 43 -3.63 -7.01 -6.65
CA ASP A 43 -3.28 -6.75 -5.25
C ASP A 43 -2.03 -5.85 -5.20
N PHE A 44 -1.77 -5.31 -4.02
CA PHE A 44 -0.74 -4.29 -3.82
C PHE A 44 0.35 -4.80 -2.90
N MET A 45 1.60 -4.47 -3.22
CA MET A 45 2.72 -4.62 -2.31
C MET A 45 3.49 -3.32 -2.22
N THR A 46 3.61 -2.76 -1.03
CA THR A 46 4.39 -1.54 -0.78
C THR A 46 5.64 -1.90 0.00
N ILE A 47 6.81 -1.68 -0.58
CA ILE A 47 8.09 -1.98 0.04
C ILE A 47 8.74 -0.67 0.48
N LEU A 48 8.91 -0.53 1.79
CA LEU A 48 9.57 0.62 2.43
C LEU A 48 11.06 0.32 2.61
N THR A 49 11.90 0.84 1.72
CA THR A 49 13.37 0.70 1.79
C THR A 49 14.01 2.00 2.22
N ARG A 50 14.54 2.08 3.46
CA ARG A 50 15.09 3.34 4.02
C ARG A 50 14.09 4.50 3.90
N ALA A 51 12.80 4.19 4.04
CA ALA A 51 11.75 5.19 4.06
C ALA A 51 11.59 5.69 5.49
N SER A 52 11.35 6.99 5.66
CA SER A 52 10.97 7.55 6.95
C SER A 52 9.50 7.93 6.92
N LEU A 53 8.73 7.33 7.84
CA LEU A 53 7.35 7.73 8.12
C LEU A 53 7.26 8.85 9.18
N SER A 54 8.37 9.45 9.59
CA SER A 54 8.39 10.50 10.63
C SER A 54 7.53 11.73 10.29
N ALA A 55 7.29 11.99 9.00
CA ALA A 55 6.42 13.05 8.51
C ALA A 55 4.94 12.60 8.31
N MET A 56 4.60 11.38 8.72
CA MET A 56 3.27 10.77 8.58
C MET A 56 2.66 10.47 9.96
N PRO A 57 2.40 11.46 10.83
CA PRO A 57 1.73 11.22 12.10
C PRO A 57 0.30 10.67 11.86
N GLY A 58 -0.34 10.14 12.91
CA GLY A 58 -1.68 9.54 12.82
C GLY A 58 -2.72 10.33 12.01
N PRO A 59 -2.83 11.67 12.16
CA PRO A 59 -3.72 12.48 11.32
C PRO A 59 -3.37 12.43 9.82
N ALA A 60 -2.09 12.46 9.45
CA ALA A 60 -1.64 12.37 8.06
C ALA A 60 -1.90 10.97 7.47
N MET A 61 -1.73 9.90 8.26
CA MET A 61 -2.10 8.55 7.85
C MET A 61 -3.62 8.42 7.62
N THR A 62 -4.42 9.01 8.51
CA THR A 62 -5.89 9.04 8.36
C THR A 62 -6.31 9.83 7.13
N GLU A 63 -5.67 10.97 6.86
CA GLU A 63 -5.90 11.76 5.66
C GLU A 63 -5.54 10.96 4.41
N LEU A 64 -4.40 10.28 4.40
CA LEU A 64 -3.97 9.42 3.30
C LEU A 64 -5.01 8.33 3.01
N GLN A 65 -5.45 7.57 4.02
CA GLN A 65 -6.50 6.54 3.82
C GLN A 65 -7.78 7.15 3.25
N THR A 66 -8.19 8.32 3.73
CA THR A 66 -9.39 9.01 3.26
C THR A 66 -9.25 9.42 1.79
N ARG A 67 -8.09 9.95 1.40
CA ARG A 67 -7.81 10.34 0.01
C ARG A 67 -7.72 9.13 -0.91
N MET A 68 -7.09 8.04 -0.46
CA MET A 68 -7.05 6.77 -1.19
C MET A 68 -8.46 6.21 -1.41
N ALA A 69 -9.27 6.13 -0.36
CA ALA A 69 -10.66 5.66 -0.44
C ALA A 69 -11.51 6.50 -1.40
N LYS A 70 -11.33 7.82 -1.42
CA LYS A 70 -12.03 8.72 -2.34
C LYS A 70 -11.57 8.50 -3.79
N ALA A 71 -10.27 8.31 -4.01
CA ALA A 71 -9.68 8.17 -5.33
C ALA A 71 -9.87 6.77 -5.96
N ASP A 72 -10.15 5.75 -5.16
CA ASP A 72 -10.35 4.39 -5.63
C ASP A 72 -11.72 4.21 -6.31
N PRO A 73 -11.80 3.98 -7.63
CA PRO A 73 -13.07 3.80 -8.34
C PRO A 73 -13.66 2.41 -8.15
N VAL A 74 -12.90 1.44 -7.62
CA VAL A 74 -13.44 0.12 -7.26
C VAL A 74 -14.24 0.27 -5.98
N LYS A 75 -15.56 0.16 -6.06
CA LYS A 75 -16.48 0.34 -4.91
C LYS A 75 -17.19 -0.95 -4.47
N SER A 76 -17.12 -2.00 -5.27
CA SER A 76 -17.80 -3.28 -5.04
C SER A 76 -16.93 -4.45 -5.53
N GLY A 77 -17.22 -5.64 -5.02
CA GLY A 77 -16.44 -6.86 -5.29
C GLY A 77 -15.69 -7.36 -4.05
N PRO A 78 -14.93 -8.45 -4.18
CA PRO A 78 -14.06 -8.92 -3.10
C PRO A 78 -13.02 -7.85 -2.76
N ARG A 79 -12.65 -7.77 -1.48
CA ARG A 79 -11.55 -6.89 -1.08
C ARG A 79 -10.26 -7.35 -1.75
N ARG A 80 -9.53 -6.40 -2.32
CA ARG A 80 -8.14 -6.63 -2.74
C ARG A 80 -7.25 -6.72 -1.51
N ARG A 81 -6.03 -7.17 -1.69
CA ARG A 81 -5.04 -7.26 -0.62
C ARG A 81 -3.95 -6.23 -0.82
N ALA A 82 -3.41 -5.73 0.29
CA ALA A 82 -2.32 -4.79 0.29
C ALA A 82 -1.31 -5.21 1.36
N ALA A 83 -0.14 -5.67 0.92
CA ALA A 83 0.96 -5.98 1.81
C ALA A 83 1.89 -4.77 1.94
N ILE A 84 2.33 -4.46 3.16
CA ILE A 84 3.34 -3.42 3.41
C ILE A 84 4.56 -4.08 4.03
N VAL A 85 5.69 -4.02 3.32
CA VAL A 85 6.96 -4.56 3.78
C VAL A 85 7.78 -3.45 4.42
N CYS A 86 8.10 -3.60 5.70
CA CYS A 86 8.85 -2.63 6.48
C CYS A 86 9.73 -3.34 7.50
N ASN A 87 11.02 -2.96 7.56
CA ASN A 87 11.99 -3.54 8.49
C ASN A 87 12.49 -2.56 9.59
N ASP A 88 11.85 -1.39 9.69
CA ASP A 88 12.14 -0.37 10.71
C ASP A 88 11.07 -0.41 11.82
N GLU A 89 11.50 -0.56 13.08
CA GLU A 89 10.60 -0.72 14.24
C GLU A 89 9.63 0.46 14.42
N LEU A 90 10.13 1.69 14.26
CA LEU A 90 9.31 2.90 14.41
C LEU A 90 8.19 2.92 13.36
N SER A 91 8.56 2.69 12.10
CA SER A 91 7.60 2.61 11.00
C SER A 91 6.61 1.45 11.19
N HIS A 92 7.07 0.31 11.72
CA HIS A 92 6.20 -0.82 12.06
C HIS A 92 5.13 -0.44 13.09
N ALA A 93 5.51 0.28 14.15
CA ALA A 93 4.56 0.76 15.16
C ALA A 93 3.53 1.74 14.57
N MET A 94 3.94 2.61 13.64
CA MET A 94 3.02 3.51 12.95
C MET A 94 2.09 2.76 11.98
N LEU A 95 2.59 1.72 11.32
CA LEU A 95 1.80 0.88 10.43
C LEU A 95 0.82 -0.05 11.17
N ALA A 96 1.05 -0.37 12.44
CA ALA A 96 0.03 -1.03 13.26
C ALA A 96 -1.23 -0.17 13.41
N PHE A 97 -1.08 1.15 13.54
CA PHE A 97 -2.21 2.08 13.50
C PHE A 97 -2.89 2.10 12.12
N TRP A 98 -2.10 2.02 11.05
CA TRP A 98 -2.63 1.91 9.68
C TRP A 98 -3.54 0.69 9.52
N GLU A 99 -3.05 -0.52 9.85
CA GLU A 99 -3.82 -1.76 9.74
C GLU A 99 -5.12 -1.72 10.54
N ALA A 100 -5.04 -1.27 11.80
CA ALA A 100 -6.20 -1.21 12.70
C ALA A 100 -7.32 -0.29 12.17
N THR A 101 -6.97 0.70 11.36
CA THR A 101 -7.90 1.73 10.87
C THR A 101 -8.30 1.56 9.41
N ALA A 102 -7.50 0.82 8.63
CA ALA A 102 -7.69 0.66 7.20
C ALA A 102 -9.02 -0.01 6.84
N GLY A 103 -9.43 -1.07 7.55
CA GLY A 103 -10.64 -1.82 7.24
C GLY A 103 -11.95 -1.03 7.32
N GLN A 104 -11.93 0.16 7.94
CA GLN A 104 -13.06 1.10 8.03
C GLN A 104 -13.11 2.07 6.84
N ARG A 105 -12.01 2.24 6.08
CA ARG A 105 -11.87 3.27 5.05
C ARG A 105 -11.51 2.70 3.68
N LEU A 106 -10.67 1.69 3.62
CA LEU A 106 -10.11 1.15 2.39
C LEU A 106 -10.90 -0.07 1.91
N THR A 107 -10.80 -0.34 0.60
CA THR A 107 -11.35 -1.52 -0.06
C THR A 107 -10.38 -2.71 -0.05
N THR A 108 -9.24 -2.53 0.61
CA THR A 108 -8.16 -3.51 0.74
C THR A 108 -8.16 -4.13 2.14
N GLU A 109 -7.77 -5.40 2.20
CA GLU A 109 -7.23 -6.03 3.41
C GLU A 109 -5.75 -5.67 3.49
N GLU A 110 -5.40 -4.86 4.49
CA GLU A 110 -4.03 -4.41 4.72
C GLU A 110 -3.33 -5.38 5.68
N ARG A 111 -2.09 -5.75 5.36
CA ARG A 111 -1.21 -6.49 6.28
C ARG A 111 0.23 -6.02 6.19
N VAL A 112 0.89 -5.88 7.33
CA VAL A 112 2.29 -5.46 7.45
C VAL A 112 3.20 -6.68 7.67
N PHE A 113 4.36 -6.69 7.01
CA PHE A 113 5.34 -7.76 7.04
C PHE A 113 6.76 -7.21 7.22
N GLU A 114 7.62 -7.97 7.88
CA GLU A 114 9.04 -7.65 8.00
C GLU A 114 9.81 -7.95 6.71
N THR A 115 9.36 -8.95 5.94
CA THR A 115 10.06 -9.41 4.74
C THR A 115 9.16 -9.45 3.51
N GLU A 116 9.74 -9.16 2.35
CA GLU A 116 9.06 -9.27 1.06
C GLU A 116 8.62 -10.71 0.77
N ARG A 117 9.41 -11.69 1.20
CA ARG A 117 9.10 -13.11 1.04
C ARG A 117 7.78 -13.48 1.73
N ASP A 118 7.58 -13.04 2.97
CA ASP A 118 6.37 -13.39 3.73
C ASP A 118 5.14 -12.65 3.19
N ALA A 119 5.32 -11.39 2.78
CA ALA A 119 4.29 -10.62 2.07
C ALA A 119 3.83 -11.32 0.78
N ARG A 120 4.79 -11.79 -0.04
CA ARG A 120 4.49 -12.51 -1.28
C ARG A 120 3.81 -13.84 -1.03
N ALA A 121 4.22 -14.59 0.00
CA ALA A 121 3.57 -15.84 0.37
C ALA A 121 2.09 -15.61 0.70
N TRP A 122 1.79 -14.62 1.54
CA TRP A 122 0.41 -14.27 1.86
C TRP A 122 -0.38 -13.77 0.64
N LEU A 123 0.23 -13.00 -0.24
CA LEU A 123 -0.40 -12.58 -1.50
C LEU A 123 -0.63 -13.76 -2.46
N ALA A 124 0.15 -14.83 -2.39
CA ALA A 124 -0.07 -16.04 -3.20
C ALA A 124 -1.16 -16.98 -2.64
N GLU A 125 -1.52 -16.86 -1.36
CA GLU A 125 -2.48 -17.75 -0.69
C GLU A 125 -3.96 -17.53 -1.06
N ALA A 126 -4.31 -16.47 -1.80
CA ALA A 126 -5.72 -16.27 -2.19
C ALA A 126 -6.07 -17.09 -3.43
N PRO A 127 -7.33 -17.57 -3.49
CA PRO A 127 -7.85 -18.37 -4.59
C PRO A 127 -7.90 -17.64 -5.94
#